data_AF-Q2S417-F1
#
_entry.id   AF-Q2S417-F1
#
_cell.length_a   1.000
_cell.length_b   1.000
_cell.length_c   1.000
_cell.angle_alpha   90.00
_cell.angle_beta   90.00
_cell.angle_gamma   90.00
#
_symmetry.space_group_name_H-M   'P 1'
#
loop_
_entity.id
_entity.type
_entity.pdbx_description
1 polymer ?
#
loop_
_entity_poly.entity_id
_entity_poly.type
_entity_poly.pdbx_seq_one_letter_code
_entity_poly.pdbx_strand_id
1 'polypeptide(L)'
;MRWRSSRLGRAPLLGALAILWFAVLLPRGGTAGAGPGARGIRRSTGVCAGSRPRPAALLRRSAKVVAGFSVFGCPATAFESCVLSPAPSNSLASVFLLCLLPGLMEETIHTVSTEAFALQAEDPDHTILDVRPIAAYNGWPLQDESRSGHVPGAKSLPLQWTQYMDWVEVLDEKGLSQNAPVTVYGYTADAAAEMADKLSRLGFEAVGVYDGFLEDWAPDPDRPLQRMERYQQLVYPEWVQRLRTGETPPGMRGDDHVLCHAHFGYRQDYEDGHIPGAIPLNTNALESPETWNRRSPEELKSALEDHGIRHDTTVVLYGRFSYPTYDQDDPAQSAGHLGAMRCAALMLYAGVEDVKILNGGISTWESAGYDVSTDDVEPAPVDDFGAEVPAHPEYMLTLDEAKALLEADDGDLVSVRSWAEFIGERSGYHYIDKTGRIPGAVFGNCGSDAYHMENYRNFDYTTREFSEIAGKWAEMGITPDKHIAFYCGTGWRGSEAFMNAYLMGWPNISVYDGGWYEWSSHPDTETATGVPENDVPA
;
A
#
# COMPACT_ATOMS: atom_id res chain seq x y z
N MET A 1 62.66 -7.66 1.62
CA MET A 1 62.88 -7.97 3.05
C MET A 1 61.54 -8.22 3.71
N ARG A 2 61.34 -9.43 4.28
CA ARG A 2 60.38 -9.87 5.33
C ARG A 2 58.88 -9.52 5.20
N TRP A 3 57.90 -10.39 5.45
CA TRP A 3 57.80 -11.82 5.78
C TRP A 3 56.32 -12.22 5.53
N ARG A 4 56.07 -13.45 5.05
CA ARG A 4 54.74 -14.07 4.94
C ARG A 4 54.25 -14.54 6.31
N SER A 5 52.95 -14.50 6.57
CA SER A 5 52.29 -15.52 7.39
C SER A 5 50.85 -15.78 6.94
N SER A 6 50.62 -17.02 6.53
CA SER A 6 49.35 -17.69 6.27
C SER A 6 48.53 -17.91 7.54
N ARG A 7 47.20 -17.77 7.45
CA ARG A 7 46.25 -18.57 8.25
C ARG A 7 45.08 -19.01 7.37
N LEU A 8 45.05 -20.31 7.09
CA LEU A 8 43.83 -21.05 6.75
C LEU A 8 42.97 -21.18 8.02
N GLY A 9 41.66 -21.02 7.89
CA GLY A 9 40.71 -21.22 8.98
C GLY A 9 39.25 -21.21 8.55
N ARG A 10 38.78 -22.35 8.05
CA ARG A 10 37.43 -22.95 8.18
C ARG A 10 36.19 -22.09 7.88
N ALA A 11 35.54 -22.43 6.77
CA ALA A 11 34.14 -22.12 6.47
C ALA A 11 33.17 -22.92 7.37
N PRO A 12 32.00 -22.37 7.76
CA PRO A 12 30.93 -23.13 8.37
C PRO A 12 30.07 -23.83 7.30
N LEU A 13 29.82 -25.12 7.52
CA LEU A 13 28.83 -25.93 6.80
C LEU A 13 27.43 -25.49 7.22
N LEU A 14 26.66 -24.91 6.30
CA LEU A 14 25.21 -24.81 6.39
C LEU A 14 24.59 -26.00 5.63
N GLY A 15 23.79 -26.77 6.36
CA GLY A 15 23.10 -27.95 5.85
C GLY A 15 22.00 -27.56 4.87
N ALA A 16 22.05 -28.13 3.67
CA ALA A 16 20.95 -28.08 2.72
C ALA A 16 19.85 -29.05 3.15
N LEU A 17 18.67 -28.51 3.50
CA LEU A 17 17.43 -29.30 3.52
C LEU A 17 16.94 -29.44 2.07
N ALA A 18 16.99 -30.65 1.56
CA ALA A 18 16.36 -31.03 0.30
C ALA A 18 14.86 -31.25 0.52
N ILE A 19 14.01 -30.44 -0.11
CA ILE A 19 12.57 -30.68 -0.20
C ILE A 19 12.33 -31.62 -1.40
N LEU A 20 11.87 -32.84 -1.11
CA LEU A 20 11.44 -33.83 -2.10
C LEU A 20 10.08 -33.43 -2.71
N TRP A 21 10.06 -33.18 -4.02
CA TRP A 21 8.83 -33.18 -4.82
C TRP A 21 8.49 -34.59 -5.31
N PHE A 22 7.29 -35.08 -4.99
CA PHE A 22 6.73 -36.31 -5.55
C PHE A 22 6.18 -36.04 -6.95
N ALA A 23 6.84 -36.57 -7.98
CA ALA A 23 6.30 -36.66 -9.33
C ALA A 23 5.47 -37.94 -9.48
N VAL A 24 4.17 -37.79 -9.76
CA VAL A 24 3.28 -38.90 -10.13
C VAL A 24 3.49 -39.21 -11.62
N LEU A 25 4.03 -40.40 -11.88
CA LEU A 25 4.16 -41.02 -13.19
C LEU A 25 2.81 -41.61 -13.63
N LEU A 26 2.35 -41.27 -14.84
CA LEU A 26 1.39 -42.08 -15.61
C LEU A 26 2.01 -42.49 -16.96
N PRO A 27 1.76 -43.72 -17.45
CA PRO A 27 2.62 -44.35 -18.43
C PRO A 27 2.21 -44.04 -19.88
N ARG A 28 3.24 -43.97 -20.74
CA ARG A 28 3.14 -43.92 -22.20
C ARG A 28 2.85 -45.30 -22.80
N GLY A 29 1.96 -45.31 -23.79
CA GLY A 29 1.98 -46.20 -24.96
C GLY A 29 1.15 -45.49 -26.05
N GLY A 30 1.49 -45.42 -27.34
CA GLY A 30 2.55 -46.00 -28.15
C GLY A 30 1.99 -46.18 -29.57
N THR A 31 2.68 -45.61 -30.58
CA THR A 31 2.54 -45.86 -32.06
C THR A 31 1.26 -45.34 -32.74
N ALA A 32 1.20 -44.93 -34.02
CA ALA A 32 2.11 -44.54 -35.10
C ALA A 32 1.22 -43.99 -36.26
N GLY A 33 1.77 -43.19 -37.19
CA GLY A 33 1.28 -43.17 -38.59
C GLY A 33 0.92 -41.82 -39.25
N ALA A 34 1.86 -41.34 -40.09
CA ALA A 34 1.69 -40.83 -41.46
C ALA A 34 0.67 -39.73 -41.85
N GLY A 35 1.21 -38.57 -42.27
CA GLY A 35 1.08 -38.03 -43.65
C GLY A 35 -0.16 -37.20 -44.05
N PRO A 36 -0.05 -36.30 -45.06
CA PRO A 36 -0.72 -34.99 -45.08
C PRO A 36 -1.90 -34.87 -46.06
N GLY A 37 -2.75 -33.85 -45.88
CA GLY A 37 -3.85 -33.53 -46.80
C GLY A 37 -4.30 -32.07 -46.74
N ALA A 38 -4.26 -31.40 -47.89
CA ALA A 38 -4.52 -29.98 -48.11
C ALA A 38 -5.99 -29.64 -48.42
N ARG A 39 -6.25 -28.32 -48.56
CA ARG A 39 -7.44 -27.60 -49.12
C ARG A 39 -8.57 -27.41 -48.09
N GLY A 40 -9.23 -26.26 -47.93
CA GLY A 40 -9.28 -25.02 -48.68
C GLY A 40 -10.73 -24.50 -48.71
N ILE A 41 -10.89 -23.17 -48.65
CA ILE A 41 -11.92 -22.34 -49.34
C ILE A 41 -13.26 -22.00 -48.63
N ARG A 42 -13.42 -20.66 -48.42
CA ARG A 42 -14.59 -19.72 -48.52
C ARG A 42 -15.75 -19.80 -47.51
N ARG A 43 -16.01 -18.71 -46.77
CA ARG A 43 -16.90 -17.54 -47.06
C ARG A 43 -18.38 -17.93 -47.27
N SER A 44 -19.28 -17.40 -46.42
CA SER A 44 -20.20 -16.30 -46.77
C SER A 44 -21.36 -16.11 -45.75
N THR A 45 -21.48 -14.88 -45.24
CA THR A 45 -22.70 -14.02 -45.11
C THR A 45 -24.05 -14.58 -44.65
N GLY A 46 -24.70 -13.86 -43.73
CA GLY A 46 -26.16 -13.90 -43.54
C GLY A 46 -26.67 -12.95 -42.45
N VAL A 47 -27.01 -11.71 -42.85
CA VAL A 47 -27.81 -10.74 -42.09
C VAL A 47 -29.30 -11.11 -42.24
N CYS A 48 -30.11 -10.94 -41.18
CA CYS A 48 -31.48 -10.39 -41.28
C CYS A 48 -32.11 -10.08 -39.91
N ALA A 49 -32.85 -8.97 -39.90
CA ALA A 49 -33.47 -8.29 -38.76
C ALA A 49 -34.97 -8.60 -38.59
N GLY A 50 -35.54 -8.05 -37.50
CA GLY A 50 -36.98 -7.93 -37.21
C GLY A 50 -37.46 -8.99 -36.22
N SER A 51 -38.28 -8.74 -35.20
CA SER A 51 -39.09 -7.58 -34.79
C SER A 51 -39.91 -8.04 -33.57
N ARG A 52 -40.10 -7.21 -32.53
CA ARG A 52 -41.01 -7.51 -31.38
C ARG A 52 -42.48 -7.57 -31.84
N PRO A 53 -43.36 -8.28 -31.11
CA PRO A 53 -44.15 -7.61 -30.06
C PRO A 53 -44.47 -8.46 -28.79
N ARG A 54 -44.62 -7.77 -27.65
CA ARG A 54 -45.42 -8.18 -26.46
C ARG A 54 -46.88 -7.71 -26.69
N PRO A 55 -47.96 -8.20 -26.00
CA PRO A 55 -48.01 -8.47 -24.55
C PRO A 55 -48.98 -9.59 -24.06
N ALA A 56 -48.94 -9.84 -22.74
CA ALA A 56 -50.09 -10.00 -21.82
C ALA A 56 -49.92 -11.14 -20.79
N ALA A 57 -50.32 -10.79 -19.56
CA ALA A 57 -50.16 -11.49 -18.29
C ALA A 57 -51.11 -12.69 -18.09
N LEU A 58 -50.74 -13.59 -17.16
CA LEU A 58 -51.71 -14.37 -16.39
C LEU A 58 -51.15 -14.83 -15.03
N LEU A 59 -52.09 -14.93 -14.11
CA LEU A 59 -52.00 -14.97 -12.66
C LEU A 59 -51.85 -16.40 -12.07
N ARG A 60 -51.41 -16.39 -10.80
CA ARG A 60 -51.85 -17.21 -9.63
C ARG A 60 -51.15 -18.55 -9.31
N ARG A 61 -50.52 -18.49 -8.11
CA ARG A 61 -50.77 -19.28 -6.87
C ARG A 61 -50.25 -20.73 -6.75
N SER A 62 -49.26 -20.85 -5.87
CA SER A 62 -49.29 -21.53 -4.54
C SER A 62 -49.26 -23.05 -4.42
N ALA A 63 -48.32 -23.50 -3.55
CA ALA A 63 -48.31 -24.64 -2.60
C ALA A 63 -47.01 -25.48 -2.77
N LYS A 64 -46.28 -25.95 -1.75
CA LYS A 64 -46.42 -26.06 -0.28
C LYS A 64 -45.03 -26.56 0.25
N VAL A 65 -44.45 -25.98 1.31
CA VAL A 65 -44.38 -26.49 2.73
C VAL A 65 -43.23 -27.52 2.93
N VAL A 66 -42.32 -27.44 3.92
CA VAL A 66 -42.46 -27.36 5.41
C VAL A 66 -41.18 -26.85 6.11
N ALA A 67 -41.38 -26.01 7.14
CA ALA A 67 -40.74 -25.78 8.48
C ALA A 67 -39.21 -25.89 8.67
N GLY A 68 -38.55 -25.16 9.58
CA GLY A 68 -38.89 -24.37 10.79
C GLY A 68 -37.62 -24.39 11.68
N PHE A 69 -37.32 -23.55 12.67
CA PHE A 69 -38.05 -22.59 13.50
C PHE A 69 -37.03 -21.61 14.12
N SER A 70 -37.52 -20.45 14.53
CA SER A 70 -36.83 -19.23 14.99
C SER A 70 -36.72 -19.11 16.52
N VAL A 71 -35.88 -18.18 17.02
CA VAL A 71 -35.85 -17.71 18.43
C VAL A 71 -35.76 -16.17 18.49
N PHE A 72 -36.66 -15.55 19.26
CA PHE A 72 -36.62 -14.26 20.00
C PHE A 72 -37.98 -14.16 20.74
N GLY A 73 -38.20 -13.67 21.96
CA GLY A 73 -37.43 -13.03 23.03
C GLY A 73 -38.34 -12.86 24.29
N CYS A 74 -37.75 -12.33 25.38
CA CYS A 74 -38.23 -12.04 26.77
C CYS A 74 -39.63 -11.35 26.96
N PRO A 75 -40.21 -11.13 28.18
CA PRO A 75 -39.54 -10.75 29.47
C PRO A 75 -40.16 -11.17 30.87
N ALA A 76 -39.28 -11.09 31.89
CA ALA A 76 -39.34 -10.57 33.29
C ALA A 76 -40.44 -10.85 34.38
N THR A 77 -39.91 -11.01 35.62
CA THR A 77 -40.40 -10.73 37.01
C THR A 77 -41.20 -11.77 37.85
N ALA A 78 -40.63 -12.19 39.02
CA ALA A 78 -41.08 -11.91 40.42
C ALA A 78 -40.83 -13.03 41.49
N PHE A 79 -40.08 -12.66 42.55
CA PHE A 79 -40.15 -12.93 44.02
C PHE A 79 -40.25 -14.33 44.71
N GLU A 80 -39.54 -14.39 45.87
CA GLU A 80 -39.64 -15.26 47.09
C GLU A 80 -39.22 -16.74 47.01
N SER A 81 -38.65 -17.43 48.02
CA SER A 81 -37.98 -17.13 49.31
C SER A 81 -37.47 -18.48 49.91
N CYS A 82 -36.61 -18.41 50.94
CA CYS A 82 -36.38 -19.40 52.03
C CYS A 82 -35.24 -20.47 52.00
N VAL A 83 -34.13 -20.08 52.67
CA VAL A 83 -33.40 -20.69 53.83
C VAL A 83 -33.30 -22.23 54.01
N LEU A 84 -32.06 -22.76 54.15
CA LEU A 84 -31.50 -23.43 55.36
C LEU A 84 -30.23 -24.30 55.07
N SER A 85 -29.14 -24.02 55.80
CA SER A 85 -27.95 -24.87 56.07
C SER A 85 -28.27 -25.85 57.26
N PRO A 86 -27.45 -26.84 57.73
CA PRO A 86 -25.97 -26.99 57.67
C PRO A 86 -25.38 -28.44 57.53
N ALA A 87 -24.03 -28.51 57.58
CA ALA A 87 -23.05 -29.63 57.57
C ALA A 87 -23.24 -30.72 58.69
N PRO A 88 -22.35 -31.73 58.97
CA PRO A 88 -20.96 -32.01 58.50
C PRO A 88 -20.53 -33.51 58.32
N SER A 89 -19.28 -33.77 57.88
CA SER A 89 -18.27 -34.63 58.55
C SER A 89 -17.27 -35.39 57.62
N ASN A 90 -15.97 -35.17 57.93
CA ASN A 90 -14.77 -36.02 57.88
C ASN A 90 -14.61 -37.21 56.89
N SER A 91 -13.53 -37.19 56.11
CA SER A 91 -12.43 -38.18 56.23
C SER A 91 -11.27 -37.87 55.27
N LEU A 92 -10.05 -38.03 55.80
CA LEU A 92 -8.74 -37.90 55.16
C LEU A 92 -8.53 -38.91 54.01
N ALA A 93 -7.92 -38.46 52.92
CA ALA A 93 -6.99 -39.25 52.10
C ALA A 93 -6.08 -38.30 51.31
N SER A 94 -4.81 -38.23 51.74
CA SER A 94 -3.75 -37.51 51.06
C SER A 94 -3.43 -38.18 49.71
N VAL A 95 -3.56 -37.41 48.62
CA VAL A 95 -2.88 -37.70 47.36
C VAL A 95 -2.04 -36.47 47.04
N PHE A 96 -0.72 -36.65 47.07
CA PHE A 96 0.25 -35.70 46.55
C PHE A 96 0.00 -35.53 45.05
N LEU A 97 -0.72 -34.47 44.68
CA LEU A 97 -0.71 -33.96 43.32
C LEU A 97 0.35 -32.86 43.28
N LEU A 98 1.49 -33.18 42.66
CA LEU A 98 2.50 -32.21 42.28
C LEU A 98 1.85 -31.29 41.24
N CYS A 99 1.20 -30.21 41.70
CA CYS A 99 0.80 -29.12 40.83
C CYS A 99 2.08 -28.45 40.30
N LEU A 100 2.50 -28.84 39.10
CA LEU A 100 3.25 -27.95 38.23
C LEU A 100 2.28 -26.82 37.85
N LEU A 101 2.17 -25.83 38.72
CA LEU A 101 1.73 -24.50 38.32
C LEU A 101 2.76 -24.03 37.31
N PRO A 102 2.40 -23.70 36.05
CA PRO A 102 3.26 -22.80 35.30
C PRO A 102 3.26 -21.51 36.10
N GLY A 103 4.41 -21.18 36.68
CA GLY A 103 4.66 -19.84 37.16
C GLY A 103 4.54 -18.94 35.95
N LEU A 104 3.42 -18.25 35.83
CA LEU A 104 3.38 -16.97 35.16
C LEU A 104 4.38 -16.11 35.93
N MET A 105 5.62 -16.06 35.46
CA MET A 105 6.43 -14.89 35.71
C MET A 105 5.67 -13.76 35.02
N GLU A 106 4.96 -12.95 35.80
CA GLU A 106 4.70 -11.57 35.41
C GLU A 106 6.09 -10.93 35.28
N GLU A 107 6.71 -11.08 34.10
CA GLU A 107 7.75 -10.15 33.70
C GLU A 107 7.09 -8.78 33.75
N THR A 108 7.55 -7.99 34.71
CA THR A 108 6.96 -6.70 35.02
C THR A 108 7.38 -5.79 33.87
N ILE A 109 6.50 -5.63 32.88
CA ILE A 109 6.65 -4.66 31.81
C ILE A 109 6.93 -3.31 32.49
N HIS A 110 8.12 -2.76 32.24
CA HIS A 110 8.60 -1.60 32.97
C HIS A 110 8.04 -0.33 32.33
N THR A 111 7.16 0.38 33.06
CA THR A 111 6.72 1.72 32.66
C THR A 111 7.87 2.73 32.78
N VAL A 112 8.11 3.48 31.71
CA VAL A 112 9.18 4.46 31.56
C VAL A 112 8.61 5.85 31.84
N SER A 113 9.30 6.68 32.65
CA SER A 113 8.89 8.08 32.86
C SER A 113 9.14 8.93 31.63
N THR A 114 8.45 10.07 31.49
CA THR A 114 8.64 11.01 30.38
C THR A 114 10.09 11.48 30.22
N GLU A 115 10.81 11.73 31.32
CA GLU A 115 12.21 12.13 31.28
C GLU A 115 13.12 11.00 30.81
N ALA A 116 12.88 9.77 31.25
CA ALA A 116 13.64 8.62 30.81
C ALA A 116 13.36 8.30 29.33
N PHE A 117 12.09 8.38 28.92
CA PHE A 117 11.68 8.20 27.53
C PHE A 117 12.30 9.24 26.60
N ALA A 118 12.41 10.50 27.04
CA ALA A 118 13.08 11.54 26.27
C ALA A 118 14.56 11.25 26.04
N LEU A 119 15.28 10.76 27.06
CA LEU A 119 16.67 10.35 26.92
C LEU A 119 16.82 9.14 25.97
N GLN A 120 15.89 8.19 26.05
CA GLN A 120 15.86 7.03 25.16
C GLN A 120 15.57 7.42 23.70
N ALA A 121 14.69 8.40 23.47
CA ALA A 121 14.37 8.88 22.13
C ALA A 121 15.53 9.60 21.43
N GLU A 122 16.52 10.09 22.19
CA GLU A 122 17.74 10.70 21.68
C GLU A 122 18.89 9.69 21.48
N ASP A 123 18.75 8.46 22.00
CA ASP A 123 19.78 7.44 21.94
C ASP A 123 19.70 6.65 20.63
N PRO A 124 20.70 6.71 19.73
CA PRO A 124 20.68 5.99 18.47
C PRO A 124 20.70 4.46 18.64
N ASP A 125 21.13 3.95 19.79
CA ASP A 125 21.15 2.52 20.11
C ASP A 125 19.84 2.05 20.77
N HIS A 126 18.88 2.96 21.04
CA HIS A 126 17.58 2.65 21.62
C HIS A 126 16.45 2.80 20.59
N THR A 127 15.65 1.77 20.42
CA THR A 127 14.52 1.81 19.47
C THR A 127 13.26 2.36 20.15
N ILE A 128 12.69 3.41 19.58
CA ILE A 128 11.35 3.87 19.94
C ILE A 128 10.33 3.30 18.96
N LEU A 129 9.25 2.71 19.47
CA LEU A 129 8.22 2.05 18.67
C LEU A 129 6.85 2.69 18.89
N ASP A 130 6.28 3.26 17.83
CA ASP A 130 4.93 3.80 17.80
C ASP A 130 3.95 2.72 17.34
N VAL A 131 3.02 2.30 18.22
CA VAL A 131 2.06 1.22 17.92
C VAL A 131 0.68 1.73 17.49
N ARG A 132 0.53 3.03 17.28
CA ARG A 132 -0.72 3.65 16.83
C ARG A 132 -0.98 3.34 15.34
N PRO A 133 -2.20 3.60 14.83
CA PRO A 133 -2.47 3.50 13.40
C PRO A 133 -1.52 4.37 12.57
N ILE A 134 -1.17 3.94 11.36
CA ILE A 134 -0.27 4.70 10.46
C ILE A 134 -0.76 6.12 10.20
N ALA A 135 -2.07 6.33 10.13
CA ALA A 135 -2.62 7.67 9.98
C ALA A 135 -2.17 8.61 11.12
N ALA A 136 -2.16 8.13 12.37
CA ALA A 136 -1.69 8.89 13.52
C ALA A 136 -0.19 9.16 13.46
N TYR A 137 0.60 8.14 13.11
CA TYR A 137 2.04 8.29 12.88
C TYR A 137 2.32 9.37 11.83
N ASN A 138 1.62 9.33 10.69
CA ASN A 138 1.80 10.29 9.61
C ASN A 138 1.41 11.73 10.00
N GLY A 139 0.48 11.90 10.95
CA GLY A 139 0.13 13.22 11.49
C GLY A 139 -1.35 13.47 11.72
N TRP A 140 -2.25 12.51 11.50
CA TRP A 140 -3.67 12.67 11.77
C TRP A 140 -3.97 12.65 13.27
N PRO A 141 -4.68 13.66 13.81
CA PRO A 141 -5.07 13.66 15.20
C PRO A 141 -6.27 12.74 15.45
N LEU A 142 -6.04 11.50 15.89
CA LEU A 142 -7.11 10.49 16.00
C LEU A 142 -7.74 10.40 17.40
N GLN A 143 -7.10 10.95 18.43
CA GLN A 143 -7.56 10.90 19.82
C GLN A 143 -7.48 12.28 20.49
N ASP A 144 -7.86 13.33 19.74
CA ASP A 144 -7.90 14.72 20.20
C ASP A 144 -6.56 15.25 20.76
N GLU A 145 -5.43 14.73 20.26
CA GLU A 145 -4.12 15.21 20.65
C GLU A 145 -3.92 16.70 20.31
N SER A 146 -3.30 17.43 21.23
CA SER A 146 -3.06 18.88 21.08
C SER A 146 -2.03 19.21 19.99
N ARG A 147 -1.08 18.31 19.74
CA ARG A 147 -0.12 18.32 18.63
C ARG A 147 -0.05 16.93 18.04
N SER A 148 -0.07 16.84 16.71
CA SER A 148 -0.11 15.58 15.96
C SER A 148 1.24 15.17 15.41
N GLY A 149 1.38 13.88 15.08
CA GLY A 149 2.64 13.27 14.63
C GLY A 149 3.14 12.22 15.62
N HIS A 150 4.41 11.83 15.48
CA HIS A 150 5.11 10.83 16.29
C HIS A 150 6.38 11.42 16.89
N VAL A 151 6.97 10.72 17.85
CA VAL A 151 8.27 11.08 18.44
C VAL A 151 9.36 10.93 17.36
N PRO A 152 10.24 11.92 17.11
CA PRO A 152 11.26 11.80 16.07
C PRO A 152 12.14 10.57 16.25
N GLY A 153 12.42 9.87 15.15
CA GLY A 153 13.20 8.63 15.16
C GLY A 153 12.42 7.38 15.60
N ALA A 154 11.17 7.53 16.05
CA ALA A 154 10.31 6.38 16.30
C ALA A 154 9.99 5.62 15.02
N LYS A 155 9.98 4.28 15.10
CA LYS A 155 9.53 3.41 14.02
C LYS A 155 8.05 3.11 14.18
N SER A 156 7.32 3.11 13.08
CA SER A 156 5.90 2.74 13.07
C SER A 156 5.73 1.22 13.05
N LEU A 157 5.03 0.65 14.03
CA LEU A 157 4.60 -0.76 14.01
C LEU A 157 3.21 -0.87 14.66
N PRO A 158 2.13 -0.56 13.91
CA PRO A 158 0.77 -0.58 14.41
C PRO A 158 0.42 -1.90 15.12
N LEU A 159 -0.17 -1.83 16.31
CA LEU A 159 -0.54 -3.04 17.07
C LEU A 159 -1.46 -3.98 16.28
N GLN A 160 -2.34 -3.42 15.45
CA GLN A 160 -3.23 -4.16 14.56
C GLN A 160 -2.49 -5.14 13.63
N TRP A 161 -1.25 -4.85 13.26
CA TRP A 161 -0.47 -5.71 12.39
C TRP A 161 -0.10 -7.04 13.05
N THR A 162 -0.12 -7.12 14.37
CA THR A 162 0.15 -8.37 15.09
C THR A 162 -0.94 -9.44 14.91
N GLN A 163 -2.04 -9.10 14.21
CA GLN A 163 -3.08 -10.04 13.81
C GLN A 163 -2.71 -10.83 12.55
N TYR A 164 -1.77 -10.34 11.74
CA TYR A 164 -1.27 -11.05 10.57
C TYR A 164 -0.19 -12.05 10.98
N MET A 165 -0.17 -13.23 10.37
CA MET A 165 0.78 -14.28 10.74
C MET A 165 2.25 -13.86 10.53
N ASP A 166 2.49 -13.06 9.50
CA ASP A 166 3.84 -12.71 9.03
C ASP A 166 4.35 -11.38 9.62
N TRP A 167 3.66 -10.80 10.61
CA TRP A 167 4.05 -9.53 11.24
C TRP A 167 5.46 -9.55 11.84
N VAL A 168 5.96 -10.74 12.19
CA VAL A 168 7.31 -10.94 12.70
C VAL A 168 8.39 -10.59 11.66
N GLU A 169 8.10 -10.75 10.37
CA GLU A 169 9.01 -10.38 9.28
C GLU A 169 9.22 -8.86 9.22
N VAL A 170 8.19 -8.08 9.61
CA VAL A 170 8.27 -6.62 9.69
C VAL A 170 9.30 -6.14 10.71
N LEU A 171 9.54 -6.92 11.78
CA LEU A 171 10.58 -6.61 12.77
C LEU A 171 11.97 -6.64 12.12
N ASP A 172 12.25 -7.66 11.31
CA ASP A 172 13.51 -7.80 10.59
C ASP A 172 13.65 -6.72 9.50
N GLU A 173 12.58 -6.45 8.74
CA GLU A 173 12.58 -5.38 7.72
C GLU A 173 12.86 -3.99 8.29
N LYS A 174 12.39 -3.75 9.51
CA LYS A 174 12.64 -2.52 10.27
C LYS A 174 13.97 -2.55 11.02
N GLY A 175 14.71 -3.64 10.96
CA GLY A 175 15.99 -3.79 11.65
C GLY A 175 15.88 -3.75 13.17
N LEU A 176 14.79 -4.27 13.75
CA LEU A 176 14.65 -4.41 15.19
C LEU A 176 15.48 -5.60 15.67
N SER A 177 16.42 -5.35 16.59
CA SER A 177 17.24 -6.40 17.18
C SER A 177 16.72 -6.77 18.57
N GLN A 178 16.64 -8.07 18.87
CA GLN A 178 16.32 -8.58 20.20
C GLN A 178 17.30 -8.11 21.30
N ASN A 179 18.52 -7.73 20.91
CA ASN A 179 19.56 -7.26 21.82
C ASN A 179 19.55 -5.74 22.04
N ALA A 180 18.81 -4.99 21.22
CA ALA A 180 18.68 -3.55 21.36
C ALA A 180 17.51 -3.23 22.30
N PRO A 181 17.65 -2.26 23.21
CA PRO A 181 16.54 -1.85 24.05
C PRO A 181 15.43 -1.19 23.20
N VAL A 182 14.18 -1.51 23.52
CA VAL A 182 12.99 -1.00 22.83
C VAL A 182 12.07 -0.34 23.85
N THR A 183 11.59 0.86 23.57
CA THR A 183 10.47 1.45 24.31
C THR A 183 9.27 1.64 23.39
N VAL A 184 8.16 1.05 23.80
CA VAL A 184 6.89 1.06 23.06
C VAL A 184 5.99 2.15 23.62
N TYR A 185 5.37 2.94 22.74
CA TYR A 185 4.33 3.88 23.14
C TYR A 185 3.13 3.81 22.18
N GLY A 186 1.97 4.24 22.68
CA GLY A 186 0.74 4.33 21.91
C GLY A 186 -0.22 5.35 22.51
N TYR A 187 -1.49 5.29 22.12
CA TYR A 187 -2.54 6.11 22.75
C TYR A 187 -2.94 5.63 24.14
N THR A 188 -2.77 4.33 24.43
CA THR A 188 -3.12 3.74 25.73
C THR A 188 -1.98 2.89 26.25
N ALA A 189 -1.81 2.87 27.58
CA ALA A 189 -0.86 2.00 28.25
C ALA A 189 -1.09 0.52 27.90
N ASP A 190 -2.35 0.09 27.80
CA ASP A 190 -2.73 -1.29 27.48
C ASP A 190 -2.24 -1.71 26.09
N ALA A 191 -2.39 -0.86 25.08
CA ALA A 191 -1.95 -1.17 23.71
C ALA A 191 -0.42 -1.28 23.62
N ALA A 192 0.30 -0.37 24.28
CA ALA A 192 1.75 -0.41 24.35
C ALA A 192 2.25 -1.65 25.14
N ALA A 193 1.59 -1.98 26.26
CA ALA A 193 1.88 -3.17 27.05
C ALA A 193 1.60 -4.47 26.27
N GLU A 194 0.54 -4.52 25.46
CA GLU A 194 0.26 -5.68 24.61
C GLU A 194 1.38 -5.91 23.59
N MET A 195 1.83 -4.87 22.88
CA MET A 195 2.96 -5.01 21.97
C MET A 195 4.24 -5.40 22.73
N ALA A 196 4.50 -4.80 23.89
CA ALA A 196 5.66 -5.11 24.71
C ALA A 196 5.69 -6.61 25.11
N ASP A 197 4.57 -7.17 25.57
CA ASP A 197 4.44 -8.61 25.87
C ASP A 197 4.73 -9.48 24.63
N LYS A 198 4.27 -9.08 23.44
CA LYS A 198 4.57 -9.82 22.19
C LYS A 198 6.06 -9.78 21.86
N LEU A 199 6.72 -8.63 22.00
CA LEU A 199 8.16 -8.51 21.79
C LEU A 199 8.95 -9.35 22.81
N SER A 200 8.58 -9.31 24.09
CA SER A 200 9.20 -10.16 25.13
C SER A 200 9.08 -11.65 24.81
N ARG A 201 7.91 -12.10 24.35
CA ARG A 201 7.69 -13.50 23.91
C ARG A 201 8.52 -13.89 22.67
N LEU A 202 8.88 -12.92 21.84
CA LEU A 202 9.79 -13.11 20.71
C LEU A 202 11.27 -13.05 21.11
N GLY A 203 11.60 -12.80 22.38
CA GLY A 203 12.96 -12.81 22.90
C GLY A 203 13.63 -11.44 22.99
N PHE A 204 12.89 -10.34 22.88
CA PHE A 204 13.42 -9.00 23.21
C PHE A 204 13.59 -8.89 24.72
N GLU A 205 14.82 -8.73 25.20
CA GLU A 205 15.13 -8.79 26.64
C GLU A 205 14.92 -7.45 27.37
N ALA A 206 14.98 -6.33 26.65
CA ALA A 206 14.91 -4.98 27.22
C ALA A 206 13.75 -4.19 26.58
N VAL A 207 12.53 -4.45 27.06
CA VAL A 207 11.31 -3.80 26.56
C VAL A 207 10.69 -2.91 27.64
N GLY A 208 10.57 -1.61 27.36
CA GLY A 208 9.88 -0.64 28.18
C GLY A 208 8.56 -0.19 27.56
N VAL A 209 7.65 0.35 28.38
CA VAL A 209 6.40 0.97 27.93
C VAL A 209 6.38 2.43 28.36
N TYR A 210 6.07 3.33 27.44
CA TYR A 210 5.79 4.73 27.72
C TYR A 210 4.29 5.00 27.51
N ASP A 211 3.60 5.43 28.56
CA ASP A 211 2.15 5.66 28.57
C ASP A 211 1.75 7.14 28.58
N GLY A 212 2.69 8.07 28.83
CA GLY A 212 2.43 9.52 28.87
C GLY A 212 2.40 10.22 27.49
N PHE A 213 2.10 9.53 26.38
CA PHE A 213 2.15 10.16 25.06
C PHE A 213 1.08 11.27 24.91
N LEU A 214 -0.17 10.99 25.30
CA LEU A 214 -1.27 11.95 25.16
C LEU A 214 -1.29 13.01 26.26
N GLU A 215 -1.01 12.63 27.50
CA GLU A 215 -1.10 13.52 28.65
C GLU A 215 0.15 14.39 28.85
N ASP A 216 1.34 13.84 28.57
CA ASP A 216 2.62 14.51 28.88
C ASP A 216 3.38 14.95 27.63
N TRP A 217 3.57 14.07 26.63
CA TRP A 217 4.43 14.38 25.48
C TRP A 217 3.78 15.30 24.46
N ALA A 218 2.60 14.93 23.95
CA ALA A 218 1.92 15.69 22.92
C ALA A 218 1.56 17.13 23.36
N PRO A 219 1.14 17.39 24.62
CA PRO A 219 0.86 18.75 25.09
C PRO A 219 2.08 19.63 25.36
N ASP A 220 3.26 19.07 25.63
CA ASP A 220 4.45 19.83 26.01
C ASP A 220 5.17 20.42 24.79
N PRO A 221 5.16 21.76 24.57
CA PRO A 221 5.75 22.38 23.39
C PRO A 221 7.26 22.15 23.25
N ASP A 222 7.97 21.83 24.34
CA ASP A 222 9.41 21.58 24.33
C ASP A 222 9.75 20.14 23.93
N ARG A 223 8.74 19.25 23.83
CA ARG A 223 8.91 17.88 23.32
C ARG A 223 8.74 17.86 21.81
N PRO A 224 9.70 17.27 21.07
CA PRO A 224 9.62 17.29 19.62
C PRO A 224 8.60 16.26 19.12
N LEU A 225 7.93 16.60 18.02
CA LEU A 225 7.10 15.71 17.23
C LEU A 225 7.46 15.90 15.76
N GLN A 226 7.42 14.81 15.02
CA GLN A 226 7.59 14.77 13.58
C GLN A 226 6.29 14.28 12.93
N ARG A 227 5.99 14.81 11.74
CA ARG A 227 4.86 14.38 10.92
C ARG A 227 5.20 14.57 9.44
N MET A 228 4.49 13.85 8.59
CA MET A 228 4.56 14.04 7.14
C MET A 228 3.94 15.41 6.79
N GLU A 229 4.57 16.19 5.91
CA GLU A 229 4.15 17.57 5.65
C GLU A 229 2.71 17.64 5.09
N ARG A 230 2.40 16.78 4.12
CA ARG A 230 1.10 16.72 3.44
C ARG A 230 0.30 15.48 3.85
N TYR A 231 0.36 15.10 5.13
CA TYR A 231 -0.36 13.94 5.67
C TYR A 231 -1.86 13.94 5.38
N GLN A 232 -2.47 15.12 5.19
CA GLN A 232 -3.90 15.28 4.90
C GLN A 232 -4.32 14.79 3.50
N GLN A 233 -3.35 14.57 2.60
CA GLN A 233 -3.57 13.98 1.28
C GLN A 233 -3.54 12.45 1.32
N LEU A 234 -3.13 11.85 2.45
CA LEU A 234 -3.13 10.40 2.66
C LEU A 234 -4.16 10.05 3.73
N VAL A 235 -5.39 9.74 3.30
CA VAL A 235 -6.55 9.49 4.16
C VAL A 235 -6.65 8.02 4.56
N TYR A 236 -7.52 7.74 5.53
CA TYR A 236 -7.71 6.43 6.15
C TYR A 236 -9.19 6.02 6.12
N PRO A 237 -9.53 4.74 6.32
CA PRO A 237 -10.89 4.23 6.11
C PRO A 237 -11.99 5.01 6.84
N GLU A 238 -11.80 5.35 8.11
CA GLU A 238 -12.75 6.11 8.93
C GLU A 238 -12.99 7.52 8.38
N TRP A 239 -11.95 8.15 7.80
CA TRP A 239 -12.06 9.45 7.15
C TRP A 239 -12.98 9.38 5.92
N VAL A 240 -12.82 8.33 5.10
CA VAL A 240 -13.68 8.09 3.92
C VAL A 240 -15.09 7.71 4.35
N GLN A 241 -15.25 6.95 5.44
CA GLN A 241 -16.56 6.60 5.97
C GLN A 241 -17.34 7.84 6.42
N ARG A 242 -16.68 8.79 7.10
CA ARG A 242 -17.26 10.08 7.48
C ARG A 242 -17.75 10.86 6.26
N LEU A 243 -16.92 10.95 5.22
CA LEU A 243 -17.27 11.59 3.95
C LEU A 243 -18.55 10.97 3.37
N ARG A 244 -18.59 9.64 3.28
CA ARG A 244 -19.72 8.88 2.73
C ARG A 244 -21.01 9.05 3.53
N THR A 245 -20.92 9.20 4.85
CA THR A 245 -22.10 9.41 5.72
C THR A 245 -22.54 10.87 5.79
N GLY A 246 -21.95 11.76 4.99
CA GLY A 246 -22.31 13.17 4.88
C GLY A 246 -21.72 14.05 5.98
N GLU A 247 -20.73 13.56 6.73
CA GLU A 247 -19.91 14.40 7.59
C GLU A 247 -18.82 15.09 6.75
N THR A 248 -18.37 16.27 7.16
CA THR A 248 -17.19 16.93 6.59
C THR A 248 -15.95 16.47 7.36
N PRO A 249 -15.10 15.59 6.80
CA PRO A 249 -13.93 15.13 7.52
C PRO A 249 -12.88 16.25 7.68
N PRO A 250 -12.03 16.20 8.72
CA PRO A 250 -10.96 17.18 8.90
C PRO A 250 -10.01 17.22 7.70
N GLY A 251 -9.59 18.43 7.29
CA GLY A 251 -8.64 18.62 6.19
C GLY A 251 -9.21 18.45 4.78
N MET A 252 -10.54 18.32 4.62
CA MET A 252 -11.23 18.42 3.33
C MET A 252 -11.30 19.89 2.88
N ARG A 253 -11.09 20.15 1.58
CA ARG A 253 -11.31 21.48 0.98
C ARG A 253 -12.65 21.56 0.26
N GLY A 254 -13.36 22.67 0.46
CA GLY A 254 -14.67 22.89 -0.14
C GLY A 254 -15.75 21.94 0.40
N ASP A 255 -16.90 21.94 -0.26
CA ASP A 255 -18.05 21.09 0.08
C ASP A 255 -18.24 19.94 -0.93
N ASP A 256 -17.69 20.09 -2.14
CA ASP A 256 -17.80 19.12 -3.23
C ASP A 256 -16.71 18.06 -3.14
N HIS A 257 -17.09 16.81 -3.33
CA HIS A 257 -16.15 15.69 -3.37
C HIS A 257 -16.56 14.63 -4.38
N VAL A 258 -15.55 13.91 -4.88
CA VAL A 258 -15.73 12.72 -5.71
C VAL A 258 -14.84 11.61 -5.16
N LEU A 259 -15.42 10.43 -4.98
CA LEU A 259 -14.70 9.22 -4.59
C LEU A 259 -14.51 8.35 -5.84
N CYS A 260 -13.27 8.05 -6.22
CA CYS A 260 -12.92 7.36 -7.46
C CYS A 260 -12.25 6.02 -7.17
N HIS A 261 -12.79 4.96 -7.78
CA HIS A 261 -12.14 3.65 -7.88
C HIS A 261 -11.35 3.59 -9.20
N ALA A 262 -10.02 3.70 -9.11
CA ALA A 262 -9.15 3.60 -10.27
C ALA A 262 -8.90 2.14 -10.70
N HIS A 263 -9.03 1.85 -11.99
CA HIS A 263 -8.75 0.55 -12.60
C HIS A 263 -8.20 0.73 -14.03
N PHE A 264 -7.48 -0.25 -14.60
CA PHE A 264 -6.96 -0.15 -15.97
C PHE A 264 -7.64 -1.13 -16.90
N GLY A 265 -8.41 -0.64 -17.88
CA GLY A 265 -8.99 -1.48 -18.94
C GLY A 265 -9.98 -2.58 -18.50
N TYR A 266 -10.17 -2.77 -17.18
CA TYR A 266 -10.89 -3.89 -16.59
C TYR A 266 -11.91 -3.38 -15.55
N ARG A 267 -13.09 -2.97 -16.03
CA ARG A 267 -14.16 -2.42 -15.17
C ARG A 267 -14.67 -3.42 -14.14
N GLN A 268 -14.49 -4.72 -14.38
CA GLN A 268 -14.90 -5.77 -13.45
C GLN A 268 -14.27 -5.61 -12.05
N ASP A 269 -13.06 -5.03 -11.96
CA ASP A 269 -12.40 -4.73 -10.67
C ASP A 269 -13.24 -3.82 -9.75
N TYR A 270 -14.00 -2.88 -10.35
CA TYR A 270 -14.99 -2.05 -9.67
C TYR A 270 -16.30 -2.80 -9.40
N GLU A 271 -16.77 -3.58 -10.37
CA GLU A 271 -18.05 -4.30 -10.30
C GLU A 271 -18.05 -5.43 -9.26
N ASP A 272 -16.88 -6.02 -9.00
CA ASP A 272 -16.69 -7.06 -7.97
C ASP A 272 -16.82 -6.52 -6.54
N GLY A 273 -16.71 -5.20 -6.37
CA GLY A 273 -16.89 -4.53 -5.10
C GLY A 273 -16.11 -3.22 -5.03
N HIS A 274 -16.77 -2.15 -4.59
CA HIS A 274 -16.19 -0.81 -4.42
C HIS A 274 -16.73 -0.15 -3.15
N ILE A 275 -16.09 0.94 -2.72
CA ILE A 275 -16.57 1.73 -1.59
C ILE A 275 -17.91 2.36 -1.99
N PRO A 276 -19.00 2.21 -1.19
CA PRO A 276 -20.31 2.67 -1.62
C PRO A 276 -20.32 4.17 -1.95
N GLY A 277 -20.82 4.51 -3.15
CA GLY A 277 -20.84 5.87 -3.69
C GLY A 277 -19.60 6.26 -4.51
N ALA A 278 -18.58 5.39 -4.60
CA ALA A 278 -17.46 5.61 -5.49
C ALA A 278 -17.88 5.46 -6.96
N ILE A 279 -17.31 6.28 -7.85
CA ILE A 279 -17.44 6.13 -9.31
C ILE A 279 -16.26 5.34 -9.88
N PRO A 280 -16.43 4.61 -10.99
CA PRO A 280 -15.32 3.97 -11.69
C PRO A 280 -14.49 5.00 -12.45
N LEU A 281 -13.16 4.91 -12.35
CA LEU A 281 -12.21 5.73 -13.10
C LEU A 281 -11.24 4.81 -13.85
N ASN A 282 -11.39 4.69 -15.16
CA ASN A 282 -10.42 3.96 -15.98
C ASN A 282 -9.17 4.83 -16.17
N THR A 283 -7.96 4.32 -15.91
CA THR A 283 -6.73 5.11 -16.10
C THR A 283 -6.59 5.61 -17.54
N ASN A 284 -7.10 4.86 -18.53
CA ASN A 284 -7.14 5.26 -19.94
C ASN A 284 -7.97 6.52 -20.22
N ALA A 285 -8.77 7.00 -19.27
CA ALA A 285 -9.42 8.31 -19.34
C ALA A 285 -8.40 9.45 -19.21
N LEU A 286 -7.30 9.24 -18.47
CA LEU A 286 -6.26 10.24 -18.19
C LEU A 286 -4.94 9.96 -18.91
N GLU A 287 -4.69 8.73 -19.32
CA GLU A 287 -3.52 8.34 -20.12
C GLU A 287 -3.91 7.69 -21.45
N SER A 288 -3.03 7.77 -22.45
CA SER A 288 -3.27 7.18 -23.77
C SER A 288 -2.70 5.77 -23.84
N PRO A 289 -3.45 4.75 -24.30
CA PRO A 289 -2.92 3.40 -24.51
C PRO A 289 -1.95 3.31 -25.70
N GLU A 290 -1.82 4.37 -26.51
CA GLU A 290 -0.88 4.40 -27.65
C GLU A 290 0.53 4.83 -27.23
N THR A 291 0.61 5.89 -26.42
CA THR A 291 1.89 6.46 -25.96
C THR A 291 2.25 6.03 -24.55
N TRP A 292 1.26 5.58 -23.77
CA TRP A 292 1.31 5.38 -22.32
C TRP A 292 1.58 6.63 -21.48
N ASN A 293 1.64 7.79 -22.14
CA ASN A 293 1.75 9.09 -21.50
C ASN A 293 0.35 9.60 -21.11
N ARG A 294 0.34 10.63 -20.27
CA ARG A 294 -0.85 11.44 -20.04
C ARG A 294 -1.49 11.88 -21.35
N ARG A 295 -2.80 12.05 -21.36
CA ARG A 295 -3.51 12.66 -22.48
C ARG A 295 -3.15 14.14 -22.66
N SER A 296 -3.59 14.72 -23.78
CA SER A 296 -3.46 16.16 -24.00
C SER A 296 -4.21 16.96 -22.91
N PRO A 297 -3.83 18.22 -22.65
CA PRO A 297 -4.54 19.05 -21.67
C PRO A 297 -6.04 19.17 -21.94
N GLU A 298 -6.46 19.24 -23.21
CA GLU A 298 -7.87 19.31 -23.60
C GLU A 298 -8.62 18.01 -23.30
N GLU A 299 -8.00 16.85 -23.59
CA GLU A 299 -8.58 15.54 -23.25
C GLU A 299 -8.63 15.31 -21.74
N LEU A 300 -7.60 15.74 -20.99
CA LEU A 300 -7.59 15.66 -19.54
C LEU A 300 -8.71 16.52 -18.95
N LYS A 301 -8.86 17.76 -19.42
CA LYS A 301 -9.95 18.65 -19.00
C LYS A 301 -11.31 18.00 -19.23
N SER A 302 -11.56 17.52 -20.46
CA SER A 302 -12.82 16.85 -20.81
C SER A 302 -13.06 15.60 -19.95
N ALA A 303 -12.03 14.79 -19.71
CA ALA A 303 -12.16 13.58 -18.90
C ALA A 303 -12.51 13.92 -17.44
N LEU A 304 -11.87 14.92 -16.84
CA LEU A 304 -12.18 15.34 -15.47
C LEU A 304 -13.60 15.91 -15.37
N GLU A 305 -14.02 16.72 -16.34
CA GLU A 305 -15.38 17.25 -16.44
C GLU A 305 -16.44 16.14 -16.54
N ASP A 306 -16.20 15.13 -17.39
CA ASP A 306 -17.07 13.96 -17.53
C ASP A 306 -17.20 13.13 -16.24
N HIS A 307 -16.18 13.16 -15.37
CA HIS A 307 -16.20 12.50 -14.06
C HIS A 307 -16.76 13.38 -12.93
N GLY A 308 -17.20 14.61 -13.25
CA GLY A 308 -17.73 15.54 -12.26
C GLY A 308 -16.68 16.23 -11.40
N ILE A 309 -15.43 16.29 -11.90
CA ILE A 309 -14.28 16.81 -11.16
C ILE A 309 -13.95 18.21 -11.67
N ARG A 310 -13.91 19.18 -10.75
CA ARG A 310 -13.41 20.55 -10.95
C ARG A 310 -12.06 20.73 -10.26
N HIS A 311 -11.37 21.83 -10.54
CA HIS A 311 -10.09 22.13 -9.89
C HIS A 311 -10.18 22.23 -8.35
N ASP A 312 -11.31 22.66 -7.81
CA ASP A 312 -11.56 22.83 -6.37
C ASP A 312 -12.40 21.69 -5.75
N THR A 313 -12.65 20.60 -6.50
CA THR A 313 -13.28 19.38 -5.98
C THR A 313 -12.29 18.60 -5.13
N THR A 314 -12.69 18.15 -3.93
CA THR A 314 -11.90 17.15 -3.21
C THR A 314 -12.04 15.80 -3.91
N VAL A 315 -10.96 15.27 -4.47
CA VAL A 315 -10.99 13.96 -5.13
C VAL A 315 -10.29 12.94 -4.25
N VAL A 316 -10.98 11.86 -3.89
CA VAL A 316 -10.43 10.74 -3.12
C VAL A 316 -10.24 9.56 -4.06
N LEU A 317 -8.99 9.14 -4.26
CA LEU A 317 -8.62 8.03 -5.13
C LEU A 317 -8.24 6.80 -4.33
N TYR A 318 -8.66 5.65 -4.82
CA TYR A 318 -8.19 4.36 -4.37
C TYR A 318 -8.31 3.35 -5.50
N GLY A 319 -7.73 2.16 -5.32
CA GLY A 319 -7.91 1.06 -6.27
C GLY A 319 -7.70 -0.27 -5.56
N ARG A 320 -7.95 -1.37 -6.26
CA ARG A 320 -7.73 -2.71 -5.74
C ARG A 320 -6.33 -3.21 -6.09
N PHE A 321 -5.70 -3.90 -5.14
CA PHE A 321 -4.55 -4.74 -5.44
C PHE A 321 -5.03 -6.19 -5.46
N SER A 322 -4.88 -6.84 -6.62
CA SER A 322 -5.41 -8.19 -6.89
C SER A 322 -4.29 -9.17 -7.23
N TYR A 323 -3.11 -8.99 -6.64
CA TYR A 323 -1.93 -9.86 -6.77
C TYR A 323 -1.51 -10.10 -8.23
N PRO A 324 -0.98 -9.06 -8.92
CA PRO A 324 -0.60 -9.18 -10.32
C PRO A 324 0.50 -10.23 -10.50
N THR A 325 0.39 -11.05 -11.55
CA THR A 325 1.37 -12.10 -11.84
C THR A 325 1.77 -12.07 -13.31
N TYR A 326 3.02 -12.42 -13.61
CA TYR A 326 3.55 -12.40 -14.97
C TYR A 326 2.94 -13.41 -15.95
N ASP A 327 2.18 -14.39 -15.45
CA ASP A 327 1.44 -15.36 -16.26
C ASP A 327 0.05 -14.87 -16.69
N GLN A 328 -0.42 -13.73 -16.16
CA GLN A 328 -1.62 -13.05 -16.66
C GLN A 328 -1.32 -12.37 -18.01
N ASP A 329 -2.30 -12.33 -18.90
CA ASP A 329 -2.19 -11.62 -20.18
C ASP A 329 -1.94 -10.11 -19.94
N ASP A 330 -2.65 -9.52 -18.97
CA ASP A 330 -2.56 -8.10 -18.60
C ASP A 330 -2.38 -7.91 -17.08
N PRO A 331 -1.17 -8.11 -16.52
CA PRO A 331 -0.97 -8.04 -15.07
C PRO A 331 -1.29 -6.67 -14.47
N ALA A 332 -1.16 -5.60 -15.26
CA ALA A 332 -1.50 -4.24 -14.86
C ALA A 332 -2.97 -4.09 -14.40
N GLN A 333 -3.88 -4.93 -14.91
CA GLN A 333 -5.29 -4.92 -14.51
C GLN A 333 -5.48 -5.28 -13.03
N SER A 334 -4.53 -6.01 -12.44
CA SER A 334 -4.54 -6.39 -11.02
C SER A 334 -3.76 -5.43 -10.11
N ALA A 335 -3.28 -4.29 -10.64
CA ALA A 335 -2.53 -3.28 -9.91
C ALA A 335 -3.30 -1.95 -9.76
N GLY A 336 -4.62 -2.00 -9.55
CA GLY A 336 -5.51 -0.83 -9.51
C GLY A 336 -5.08 0.28 -8.54
N HIS A 337 -4.53 -0.04 -7.36
CA HIS A 337 -4.04 1.00 -6.45
C HIS A 337 -2.81 1.76 -6.98
N LEU A 338 -1.96 1.11 -7.78
CA LEU A 338 -0.88 1.79 -8.50
C LEU A 338 -1.45 2.72 -9.59
N GLY A 339 -2.53 2.30 -10.25
CA GLY A 339 -3.30 3.14 -11.16
C GLY A 339 -3.94 4.36 -10.46
N ALA A 340 -4.38 4.22 -9.21
CA ALA A 340 -4.86 5.35 -8.41
C ALA A 340 -3.78 6.40 -8.15
N MET A 341 -2.54 5.97 -7.83
CA MET A 341 -1.38 6.87 -7.68
C MET A 341 -1.04 7.60 -8.98
N ARG A 342 -1.14 6.90 -10.12
CA ARG A 342 -0.98 7.49 -11.46
C ARG A 342 -2.04 8.56 -11.72
N CYS A 343 -3.32 8.25 -11.52
CA CYS A 343 -4.40 9.21 -11.67
C CYS A 343 -4.21 10.43 -10.75
N ALA A 344 -3.75 10.23 -9.52
CA ALA A 344 -3.50 11.33 -8.58
C ALA A 344 -2.43 12.31 -9.09
N ALA A 345 -1.29 11.80 -9.56
CA ALA A 345 -0.24 12.63 -10.13
C ALA A 345 -0.73 13.41 -11.37
N LEU A 346 -1.56 12.78 -12.22
CA LEU A 346 -2.16 13.45 -13.38
C LEU A 346 -3.19 14.51 -13.00
N MET A 347 -3.98 14.29 -11.95
CA MET A 347 -4.92 15.29 -11.42
C MET A 347 -4.20 16.49 -10.81
N LEU A 348 -3.10 16.26 -10.08
CA LEU A 348 -2.23 17.34 -9.59
C LEU A 348 -1.62 18.15 -10.74
N TYR A 349 -1.09 17.47 -11.77
CA TYR A 349 -0.61 18.11 -13.00
C TYR A 349 -1.70 18.96 -13.67
N ALA A 350 -2.92 18.42 -13.78
CA ALA A 350 -4.04 19.11 -14.40
C ALA A 350 -4.47 20.35 -13.61
N GLY A 351 -4.38 20.31 -12.27
CA GLY A 351 -4.68 21.44 -11.39
C GLY A 351 -5.79 21.18 -10.36
N VAL A 352 -6.10 19.92 -10.05
CA VAL A 352 -6.98 19.60 -8.92
C VAL A 352 -6.25 19.92 -7.62
N GLU A 353 -6.83 20.79 -6.80
CA GLU A 353 -6.19 21.39 -5.63
C GLU A 353 -6.19 20.47 -4.39
N ASP A 354 -7.14 19.54 -4.27
CA ASP A 354 -7.25 18.61 -3.15
C ASP A 354 -7.42 17.16 -3.61
N VAL A 355 -6.30 16.58 -4.06
CA VAL A 355 -6.21 15.15 -4.41
C VAL A 355 -5.78 14.36 -3.17
N LYS A 356 -6.61 13.39 -2.78
CA LYS A 356 -6.39 12.52 -1.62
C LYS A 356 -6.31 11.05 -2.05
N ILE A 357 -5.51 10.26 -1.36
CA ILE A 357 -5.39 8.81 -1.56
C ILE A 357 -5.84 8.07 -0.31
N LEU A 358 -6.71 7.07 -0.46
CA LEU A 358 -6.97 6.12 0.63
C LEU A 358 -5.75 5.23 0.82
N ASN A 359 -5.07 5.38 1.95
CA ASN A 359 -3.84 4.67 2.25
C ASN A 359 -4.07 3.16 2.30
N GLY A 360 -3.42 2.42 1.40
CA GLY A 360 -3.59 0.96 1.25
C GLY A 360 -4.80 0.54 0.42
N GLY A 361 -5.48 1.48 -0.23
CA GLY A 361 -6.55 1.19 -1.18
C GLY A 361 -7.77 0.52 -0.56
N ILE A 362 -8.47 -0.30 -1.35
CA ILE A 362 -9.68 -0.98 -0.86
C ILE A 362 -9.39 -2.03 0.23
N SER A 363 -8.16 -2.55 0.28
CA SER A 363 -7.76 -3.56 1.27
C SER A 363 -7.85 -3.03 2.70
N THR A 364 -7.50 -1.76 2.93
CA THR A 364 -7.62 -1.15 4.26
C THR A 364 -9.07 -0.80 4.59
N TRP A 365 -9.91 -0.50 3.60
CA TRP A 365 -11.35 -0.33 3.79
C TRP A 365 -12.01 -1.63 4.26
N GLU A 366 -11.75 -2.74 3.57
CA GLU A 366 -12.28 -4.07 3.91
C GLU A 366 -11.73 -4.54 5.27
N SER A 367 -10.45 -4.31 5.56
CA SER A 367 -9.82 -4.67 6.85
C SER A 367 -10.37 -3.87 8.03
N ALA A 368 -10.83 -2.63 7.79
CA ALA A 368 -11.54 -1.83 8.79
C ALA A 368 -12.98 -2.32 9.04
N GLY A 369 -13.44 -3.35 8.31
CA GLY A 369 -14.75 -3.97 8.49
C GLY A 369 -15.91 -3.19 7.86
N TYR A 370 -15.62 -2.28 6.92
CA TYR A 370 -16.66 -1.55 6.21
C TYR A 370 -17.20 -2.32 5.01
N ASP A 371 -18.50 -2.13 4.73
CA ASP A 371 -19.18 -2.77 3.61
C ASP A 371 -18.69 -2.25 2.26
N VAL A 372 -18.66 -3.14 1.27
CA VAL A 372 -18.50 -2.80 -0.15
C VAL A 372 -19.85 -2.81 -0.86
N SER A 373 -19.98 -2.02 -1.92
CA SER A 373 -21.13 -2.01 -2.82
C SER A 373 -20.77 -2.63 -4.18
N THR A 374 -21.79 -3.09 -4.89
CA THR A 374 -21.73 -3.51 -6.30
C THR A 374 -22.67 -2.68 -7.17
N ASP A 375 -23.12 -1.52 -6.66
CA ASP A 375 -24.00 -0.61 -7.38
C ASP A 375 -23.25 0.08 -8.53
N ASP A 376 -23.90 0.24 -9.67
CA ASP A 376 -23.30 0.99 -10.78
C ASP A 376 -23.55 2.49 -10.56
N VAL A 377 -22.54 3.20 -10.06
CA VAL A 377 -22.61 4.63 -9.78
C VAL A 377 -22.11 5.39 -11.00
N GLU A 378 -23.02 6.10 -11.66
CA GLU A 378 -22.69 6.95 -12.79
C GLU A 378 -22.07 8.27 -12.30
N PRO A 379 -20.95 8.72 -12.89
CA PRO A 379 -20.43 10.06 -12.66
C PRO A 379 -21.48 11.13 -12.98
N ALA A 380 -21.42 12.26 -12.28
CA ALA A 380 -22.25 13.42 -12.55
C ALA A 380 -21.39 14.51 -13.22
N PRO A 381 -21.43 14.65 -14.57
CA PRO A 381 -20.56 15.57 -15.27
C PRO A 381 -20.74 17.03 -14.83
N VAL A 382 -19.67 17.81 -14.96
CA VAL A 382 -19.67 19.27 -14.77
C VAL A 382 -19.40 19.96 -16.11
N ASP A 383 -19.94 21.16 -16.29
CA ASP A 383 -19.83 21.89 -17.57
C ASP A 383 -18.48 22.60 -17.76
N ASP A 384 -17.72 22.84 -16.68
CA ASP A 384 -16.42 23.50 -16.71
C ASP A 384 -15.55 23.09 -15.51
N PHE A 385 -14.30 22.70 -15.79
CA PHE A 385 -13.28 22.40 -14.79
C PHE A 385 -12.95 23.61 -13.89
N GLY A 386 -13.08 24.83 -14.43
CA GLY A 386 -12.93 26.08 -13.68
C GLY A 386 -11.49 26.58 -13.53
N ALA A 387 -10.51 25.94 -14.16
CA ALA A 387 -9.11 26.38 -14.23
C ALA A 387 -8.47 26.04 -15.58
N GLU A 388 -7.29 26.61 -15.85
CA GLU A 388 -6.45 26.24 -16.99
C GLU A 388 -5.81 24.88 -16.74
N VAL A 389 -5.72 24.06 -17.81
CA VAL A 389 -5.09 22.74 -17.75
C VAL A 389 -3.91 22.73 -18.73
N PRO A 390 -2.69 22.34 -18.32
CA PRO A 390 -2.30 22.02 -16.94
C PRO A 390 -2.05 23.27 -16.08
N ALA A 391 -2.40 23.20 -14.80
CA ALA A 391 -1.98 24.20 -13.82
C ALA A 391 -0.54 23.98 -13.32
N HIS A 392 -0.07 22.72 -13.31
CA HIS A 392 1.25 22.32 -12.81
C HIS A 392 2.06 21.54 -13.87
N PRO A 393 2.46 22.20 -14.99
CA PRO A 393 3.23 21.55 -16.03
C PRO A 393 4.56 20.96 -15.52
N GLU A 394 5.14 21.53 -14.46
CA GLU A 394 6.38 21.09 -13.83
C GLU A 394 6.32 19.67 -13.26
N TYR A 395 5.13 19.11 -13.01
CA TYR A 395 5.00 17.76 -12.47
C TYR A 395 5.17 16.65 -13.51
N MET A 396 5.12 16.94 -14.82
CA MET A 396 5.21 15.94 -15.88
C MET A 396 6.21 16.36 -16.95
N LEU A 397 7.43 15.80 -16.88
CA LEU A 397 8.49 16.12 -17.83
C LEU A 397 8.31 15.38 -19.15
N THR A 398 8.64 16.09 -20.23
CA THR A 398 8.85 15.54 -21.57
C THR A 398 10.22 14.87 -21.70
N LEU A 399 10.45 14.15 -22.80
CA LEU A 399 11.76 13.56 -23.12
C LEU A 399 12.89 14.60 -23.14
N ASP A 400 12.66 15.76 -23.75
CA ASP A 400 13.69 16.80 -23.88
C ASP A 400 14.03 17.42 -22.52
N GLU A 401 13.04 17.60 -21.64
CA GLU A 401 13.25 18.07 -20.26
C GLU A 401 13.97 17.00 -19.42
N ALA A 402 13.64 15.72 -19.58
CA ALA A 402 14.33 14.62 -18.91
C ALA A 402 15.80 14.51 -19.34
N LYS A 403 16.09 14.73 -20.63
CA LYS A 403 17.47 14.84 -21.15
C LYS A 403 18.20 16.04 -20.55
N ALA A 404 17.55 17.21 -20.49
CA ALA A 404 18.15 18.38 -19.89
C ALA A 404 18.44 18.19 -18.39
N LEU A 405 17.56 17.46 -17.68
CA LEU A 405 17.73 17.15 -16.26
C LEU A 405 18.97 16.27 -16.01
N LEU A 406 19.21 15.27 -16.86
CA LEU A 406 20.39 14.39 -16.75
C LEU A 406 21.72 15.13 -16.93
N GLU A 407 21.71 16.25 -17.65
CA GLU A 407 22.90 17.10 -17.87
C GLU A 407 23.06 18.19 -16.80
N ALA A 408 22.09 18.35 -15.89
CA ALA A 408 22.12 19.34 -14.83
C ALA A 408 22.94 18.85 -13.63
N ASP A 409 23.69 19.74 -12.98
CA ASP A 409 24.49 19.41 -11.79
C ASP A 409 23.60 19.11 -10.55
N ASP A 410 22.37 19.59 -10.55
CA ASP A 410 21.38 19.52 -9.46
C ASP A 410 20.10 18.77 -9.86
N GLY A 411 20.16 17.94 -10.91
CA GLY A 411 19.05 17.15 -11.41
C GLY A 411 19.31 15.65 -11.36
N ASP A 412 18.34 14.86 -10.89
CA ASP A 412 18.42 13.40 -10.93
C ASP A 412 17.17 12.79 -11.57
N LEU A 413 17.41 11.89 -12.52
CA LEU A 413 16.38 11.01 -13.05
C LEU A 413 16.38 9.70 -12.26
N VAL A 414 15.29 9.38 -11.57
CA VAL A 414 15.20 8.23 -10.66
C VAL A 414 14.42 7.08 -11.27
N SER A 415 15.10 5.95 -11.48
CA SER A 415 14.53 4.72 -12.02
C SER A 415 13.79 3.92 -10.94
N VAL A 416 12.48 4.08 -10.87
CA VAL A 416 11.58 3.35 -9.98
C VAL A 416 11.17 2.03 -10.66
N ARG A 417 12.17 1.24 -11.02
CA ARG A 417 12.04 -0.08 -11.67
C ARG A 417 12.59 -1.18 -10.77
N SER A 418 12.34 -2.44 -11.11
CA SER A 418 12.96 -3.56 -10.42
C SER A 418 14.44 -3.68 -10.81
N TRP A 419 15.24 -4.34 -9.97
CA TRP A 419 16.66 -4.52 -10.27
C TRP A 419 16.90 -5.20 -11.62
N ALA A 420 16.19 -6.29 -11.90
CA ALA A 420 16.29 -7.04 -13.15
C ALA A 420 15.92 -6.20 -14.39
N GLU A 421 15.01 -5.23 -14.24
CA GLU A 421 14.72 -4.25 -15.28
C GLU A 421 15.87 -3.26 -15.49
N PHE A 422 16.44 -2.74 -14.39
CA PHE A 422 17.50 -1.72 -14.39
C PHE A 422 18.81 -2.23 -15.00
N ILE A 423 19.19 -3.48 -14.73
CA ILE A 423 20.38 -4.10 -15.34
C ILE A 423 20.10 -4.69 -16.73
N GLY A 424 18.86 -4.63 -17.20
CA GLY A 424 18.46 -5.08 -18.54
C GLY A 424 18.34 -6.59 -18.72
N GLU A 425 18.15 -7.36 -17.65
CA GLU A 425 17.82 -8.79 -17.71
C GLU A 425 16.41 -9.03 -18.27
N ARG A 426 15.48 -8.10 -18.02
CA ARG A 426 14.12 -8.09 -18.60
C ARG A 426 13.65 -6.67 -18.87
N SER A 427 12.65 -6.50 -19.72
CA SER A 427 12.02 -5.19 -19.95
C SER A 427 11.06 -4.81 -18.83
N GLY A 428 10.41 -5.81 -18.24
CA GLY A 428 9.38 -5.69 -17.21
C GLY A 428 7.95 -5.84 -17.75
N TYR A 429 7.75 -5.70 -19.06
CA TYR A 429 6.43 -5.58 -19.68
C TYR A 429 6.37 -6.39 -20.98
N HIS A 430 5.23 -7.04 -21.24
CA HIS A 430 5.03 -7.84 -22.46
C HIS A 430 4.98 -6.98 -23.74
N TYR A 431 4.68 -5.68 -23.61
CA TYR A 431 4.57 -4.72 -24.72
C TYR A 431 5.83 -3.86 -24.92
N ILE A 432 6.89 -4.08 -24.13
CA ILE A 432 8.18 -3.41 -24.29
C ILE A 432 9.25 -4.45 -24.62
N ASP A 433 9.74 -4.42 -25.85
CA ASP A 433 10.75 -5.40 -26.30
C ASP A 433 12.17 -5.07 -25.79
N LYS A 434 12.51 -3.78 -25.71
CA LYS A 434 13.88 -3.33 -25.38
C LYS A 434 14.16 -3.46 -23.88
N THR A 435 15.32 -3.99 -23.54
CA THR A 435 15.83 -4.09 -22.16
C THR A 435 16.98 -3.13 -21.91
N GLY A 436 17.20 -2.75 -20.66
CA GLY A 436 18.24 -1.82 -20.23
C GLY A 436 17.71 -0.68 -19.38
N ARG A 437 18.56 0.33 -19.19
CA ARG A 437 18.27 1.55 -18.42
C ARG A 437 18.71 2.80 -19.17
N ILE A 438 18.23 3.93 -18.66
CA ILE A 438 18.69 5.26 -19.04
C ILE A 438 20.05 5.48 -18.36
N PRO A 439 21.14 5.73 -19.10
CA PRO A 439 22.44 6.03 -18.51
C PRO A 439 22.37 7.29 -17.63
N GLY A 440 23.03 7.28 -16.49
CA GLY A 440 23.01 8.39 -15.53
C GLY A 440 21.81 8.39 -14.57
N ALA A 441 20.78 7.60 -14.82
CA ALA A 441 19.65 7.50 -13.89
C ALA A 441 20.03 6.78 -12.59
N VAL A 442 19.60 7.33 -11.46
CA VAL A 442 19.78 6.74 -10.12
C VAL A 442 18.75 5.62 -9.92
N PHE A 443 19.17 4.49 -9.34
CA PHE A 443 18.27 3.37 -9.09
C PHE A 443 17.41 3.60 -7.84
N GLY A 444 16.11 3.83 -8.02
CA GLY A 444 15.15 4.05 -6.93
C GLY A 444 14.43 2.80 -6.43
N ASN A 445 14.74 1.62 -6.97
CA ASN A 445 14.28 0.29 -6.54
C ASN A 445 12.79 0.16 -6.14
N CYS A 446 11.89 -0.12 -7.07
CA CYS A 446 10.46 -0.29 -6.75
C CYS A 446 10.17 -1.50 -5.83
N GLY A 447 10.93 -2.59 -6.00
CA GLY A 447 10.63 -3.88 -5.40
C GLY A 447 10.87 -5.02 -6.36
N SER A 448 10.01 -6.04 -6.30
CA SER A 448 10.24 -7.32 -6.99
C SER A 448 10.14 -7.21 -8.51
N ASP A 449 9.20 -6.41 -9.03
CA ASP A 449 8.86 -6.40 -10.45
C ASP A 449 8.13 -5.13 -10.98
N ALA A 450 7.52 -5.23 -12.17
CA ALA A 450 6.86 -4.11 -12.84
C ALA A 450 5.54 -3.63 -12.23
N TYR A 451 4.96 -4.43 -11.34
CA TYR A 451 3.59 -4.26 -10.82
C TYR A 451 3.54 -4.24 -9.29
N HIS A 452 4.69 -4.39 -8.61
CA HIS A 452 4.82 -4.33 -7.16
C HIS A 452 5.72 -3.18 -6.69
N MET A 453 5.44 -2.69 -5.47
CA MET A 453 6.04 -1.51 -4.86
C MET A 453 6.46 -1.79 -3.40
N GLU A 454 6.98 -2.98 -3.10
CA GLU A 454 7.28 -3.45 -1.73
C GLU A 454 8.29 -2.56 -1.00
N ASN A 455 9.16 -1.85 -1.73
CA ASN A 455 10.08 -0.90 -1.11
C ASN A 455 9.42 0.43 -0.71
N TYR A 456 8.20 0.69 -1.15
CA TYR A 456 7.41 1.91 -0.92
C TYR A 456 6.10 1.66 -0.18
N ARG A 457 5.75 0.40 0.09
CA ARG A 457 4.54 0.00 0.78
C ARG A 457 4.87 -0.92 1.96
N ASN A 458 4.03 -0.91 2.97
CA ASN A 458 3.98 -1.94 3.99
C ASN A 458 3.22 -3.16 3.45
N PHE A 459 3.24 -4.28 4.18
CA PHE A 459 2.57 -5.50 3.77
C PHE A 459 1.04 -5.37 3.65
N ASP A 460 0.42 -4.42 4.37
CA ASP A 460 -1.01 -4.09 4.26
C ASP A 460 -1.32 -3.07 3.15
N TYR A 461 -0.34 -2.85 2.26
CA TYR A 461 -0.35 -1.95 1.12
C TYR A 461 -0.39 -0.46 1.45
N THR A 462 -0.43 -0.08 2.73
CA THR A 462 -0.24 1.33 3.11
C THR A 462 1.14 1.81 2.71
N THR A 463 1.32 3.11 2.51
CA THR A 463 2.63 3.71 2.22
C THR A 463 3.62 3.36 3.33
N ARG A 464 4.82 2.93 2.93
CA ARG A 464 5.93 2.71 3.86
C ARG A 464 6.21 3.99 4.66
N GLU A 465 6.76 3.80 5.85
CA GLU A 465 7.15 4.90 6.72
C GLU A 465 8.00 5.93 5.96
N PHE A 466 7.59 7.20 5.96
CA PHE A 466 8.20 8.20 5.09
C PHE A 466 9.67 8.50 5.47
N SER A 467 10.03 8.36 6.76
CA SER A 467 11.42 8.41 7.24
C SER A 467 12.27 7.29 6.65
N GLU A 468 11.73 6.07 6.50
CA GLU A 468 12.44 4.96 5.85
C GLU A 468 12.64 5.20 4.36
N ILE A 469 11.61 5.71 3.66
CA ILE A 469 11.72 6.05 2.24
C ILE A 469 12.78 7.15 2.04
N ALA A 470 12.69 8.24 2.81
CA ALA A 470 13.64 9.36 2.73
C ALA A 470 15.08 8.91 3.07
N GLY A 471 15.25 8.05 4.07
CA GLY A 471 16.55 7.48 4.43
C GLY A 471 17.17 6.66 3.30
N LYS A 472 16.41 5.72 2.72
CA LYS A 472 16.86 4.91 1.59
C LYS A 472 17.18 5.75 0.36
N TRP A 473 16.37 6.76 0.07
CA TRP A 473 16.64 7.71 -1.01
C TRP A 473 17.93 8.50 -0.77
N ALA A 474 18.16 8.97 0.45
CA ALA A 474 19.38 9.71 0.80
C ALA A 474 20.64 8.84 0.64
N GLU A 475 20.59 7.54 0.96
CA GLU A 475 21.69 6.59 0.70
C GLU A 475 22.05 6.49 -0.79
N MET A 476 21.07 6.70 -1.68
CA MET A 476 21.22 6.69 -3.13
C MET A 476 21.52 8.09 -3.70
N GLY A 477 21.63 9.12 -2.85
CA GLY A 477 21.82 10.51 -3.27
C GLY A 477 20.56 11.19 -3.82
N ILE A 478 19.38 10.59 -3.65
CA ILE A 478 18.08 11.17 -4.00
C ILE A 478 17.64 12.05 -2.82
N THR A 479 17.75 13.37 -2.98
CA THR A 479 17.57 14.32 -1.87
C THR A 479 16.72 15.53 -2.28
N PRO A 480 15.99 16.17 -1.34
CA PRO A 480 15.03 17.23 -1.64
C PRO A 480 15.66 18.56 -2.08
N ASP A 481 16.99 18.72 -2.01
CA ASP A 481 17.73 19.88 -2.48
C ASP A 481 17.99 19.89 -4.00
N LYS A 482 17.71 18.77 -4.68
CA LYS A 482 17.81 18.61 -6.14
C LYS A 482 16.45 18.66 -6.82
N HIS A 483 16.44 18.80 -8.14
CA HIS A 483 15.27 18.49 -8.97
C HIS A 483 15.22 16.99 -9.25
N ILE A 484 14.26 16.30 -8.65
CA ILE A 484 14.10 14.84 -8.77
C ILE A 484 12.95 14.51 -9.72
N ALA A 485 13.25 13.84 -10.83
CA ALA A 485 12.22 13.31 -11.72
C ALA A 485 12.15 11.78 -11.64
N PHE A 486 11.04 11.24 -11.15
CA PHE A 486 10.81 9.80 -11.06
C PHE A 486 10.30 9.25 -12.38
N TYR A 487 10.73 8.04 -12.75
CA TYR A 487 10.20 7.34 -13.92
C TYR A 487 10.22 5.82 -13.73
N CYS A 488 9.52 5.11 -14.61
CA CYS A 488 9.60 3.65 -14.66
C CYS A 488 9.49 3.14 -16.11
N GLY A 489 8.63 2.16 -16.39
CA GLY A 489 8.29 1.77 -17.76
C GLY A 489 7.49 2.86 -18.47
N THR A 490 6.35 3.23 -17.88
CA THR A 490 5.28 4.06 -18.45
C THR A 490 4.65 5.01 -17.41
N GLY A 491 5.44 5.44 -16.41
CA GLY A 491 5.02 6.46 -15.45
C GLY A 491 4.31 5.97 -14.18
N TRP A 492 3.64 4.81 -14.16
CA TRP A 492 2.84 4.35 -12.99
C TRP A 492 3.62 4.28 -11.65
N ARG A 493 4.67 3.46 -11.58
CA ARG A 493 5.56 3.37 -10.40
C ARG A 493 6.29 4.68 -10.09
N GLY A 494 6.63 5.44 -11.14
CA GLY A 494 7.19 6.79 -11.00
C GLY A 494 6.21 7.74 -10.31
N SER A 495 4.92 7.68 -10.64
CA SER A 495 3.87 8.47 -10.02
C SER A 495 3.68 8.12 -8.54
N GLU A 496 3.78 6.85 -8.13
CA GLU A 496 3.73 6.51 -6.71
C GLU A 496 4.96 7.01 -5.93
N ALA A 497 6.17 6.92 -6.49
CA ALA A 497 7.34 7.54 -5.88
C ALA A 497 7.21 9.08 -5.81
N PHE A 498 6.72 9.71 -6.87
CA PHE A 498 6.38 11.13 -6.89
C PHE A 498 5.36 11.47 -5.79
N MET A 499 4.30 10.68 -5.61
CA MET A 499 3.32 10.90 -4.55
C MET A 499 3.94 10.79 -3.16
N ASN A 500 4.89 9.86 -2.93
CA ASN A 500 5.62 9.79 -1.67
C ASN A 500 6.44 11.07 -1.41
N ALA A 501 7.19 11.56 -2.40
CA ALA A 501 7.96 12.80 -2.28
C ALA A 501 7.03 14.04 -2.11
N TYR A 502 5.91 14.05 -2.82
CA TYR A 502 4.87 15.06 -2.71
C TYR A 502 4.29 15.07 -1.29
N LEU A 503 3.98 13.91 -0.73
CA LEU A 503 3.48 13.78 0.63
C LEU A 503 4.50 14.29 1.68
N MET A 504 5.79 14.09 1.42
CA MET A 504 6.89 14.60 2.23
C MET A 504 7.17 16.11 2.05
N GLY A 505 6.49 16.79 1.13
CA GLY A 505 6.66 18.23 0.91
C GLY A 505 7.87 18.60 0.05
N TRP A 506 8.44 17.66 -0.70
CA TRP A 506 9.61 17.94 -1.53
C TRP A 506 9.29 19.03 -2.58
N PRO A 507 10.16 20.04 -2.75
CA PRO A 507 9.82 21.25 -3.50
C PRO A 507 9.93 21.07 -5.02
N ASN A 508 10.93 20.33 -5.50
CA ASN A 508 11.28 20.22 -6.92
C ASN A 508 11.20 18.75 -7.36
N ILE A 509 9.98 18.29 -7.61
CA ILE A 509 9.71 16.90 -8.00
C ILE A 509 8.88 16.82 -9.26
N SER A 510 9.13 15.79 -10.08
CA SER A 510 8.39 15.54 -11.31
C SER A 510 8.27 14.04 -11.59
N VAL A 511 7.45 13.69 -12.57
CA VAL A 511 7.45 12.39 -13.24
C VAL A 511 7.98 12.61 -14.65
N TYR A 512 9.02 11.88 -15.07
CA TYR A 512 9.29 11.75 -16.51
C TYR A 512 8.32 10.73 -17.09
N ASP A 513 7.34 11.25 -17.83
CA ASP A 513 6.12 10.52 -18.17
C ASP A 513 6.36 9.36 -19.14
N GLY A 514 7.15 9.61 -20.19
CA GLY A 514 7.49 8.63 -21.22
C GLY A 514 8.30 7.43 -20.72
N GLY A 515 9.01 7.60 -19.62
CA GLY A 515 9.80 6.56 -18.97
C GLY A 515 10.70 5.77 -19.94
N TRP A 516 10.91 4.50 -19.61
CA TRP A 516 11.73 3.61 -20.43
C TRP A 516 11.08 3.30 -21.79
N TYR A 517 9.75 3.29 -21.88
CA TYR A 517 9.04 2.99 -23.13
C TYR A 517 9.38 4.00 -24.23
N GLU A 518 9.20 5.29 -23.95
CA GLU A 518 9.52 6.38 -24.88
C GLU A 518 11.03 6.47 -25.10
N TRP A 519 11.81 6.50 -24.01
CA TRP A 519 13.26 6.64 -24.08
C TRP A 519 13.89 5.56 -24.94
N SER A 520 13.56 4.29 -24.71
CA SER A 520 14.15 3.18 -25.47
C SER A 520 13.70 3.17 -26.93
N SER A 521 12.54 3.73 -27.25
CA SER A 521 12.00 3.78 -28.62
C SER A 521 12.54 4.95 -29.45
N HIS A 522 13.04 5.99 -28.79
CA HIS A 522 13.59 7.17 -29.45
C HIS A 522 14.95 6.86 -30.12
N PRO A 523 15.24 7.36 -31.35
CA PRO A 523 16.49 7.06 -32.05
C PRO A 523 17.73 7.75 -31.45
N ASP A 524 17.54 8.94 -30.87
CA ASP A 524 18.61 9.80 -30.34
C ASP A 524 18.77 9.69 -28.82
N THR A 525 18.60 8.50 -28.26
CA THR A 525 18.73 8.23 -26.82
C THR A 525 19.70 7.06 -26.60
N GLU A 526 20.62 7.24 -25.65
CA GLU A 526 21.55 6.19 -25.28
C GLU A 526 20.93 5.25 -24.26
N THR A 527 21.39 3.99 -24.24
CA THR A 527 20.93 2.97 -23.29
C THR A 527 22.11 2.22 -22.70
N ALA A 528 21.96 1.73 -21.47
CA ALA A 528 22.95 0.91 -20.78
C ALA A 528 22.34 -0.41 -20.27
N THR A 529 23.17 -1.44 -20.11
CA THR A 529 22.80 -2.75 -19.55
C THR A 529 23.92 -3.27 -18.63
N GLY A 530 23.67 -4.37 -17.94
CA GLY A 530 24.59 -4.97 -16.98
C GLY A 530 24.62 -4.26 -15.63
N VAL A 531 25.25 -4.90 -14.65
CA VAL A 531 25.44 -4.36 -13.30
C VAL A 531 26.34 -3.12 -13.38
N PRO A 532 25.89 -1.94 -12.92
CA PRO A 532 26.73 -0.74 -12.88
C PRO A 532 27.90 -0.91 -11.92
N GLU A 533 29.06 -0.34 -12.24
CA GLU A 533 30.26 -0.45 -11.38
C GLU A 533 30.10 0.28 -10.03
N ASN A 534 29.14 1.21 -9.91
CA ASN A 534 28.93 2.05 -8.72
C ASN A 534 27.59 1.82 -7.98
N ASP A 535 26.65 1.05 -8.53
CA ASP A 535 25.29 0.88 -7.99
C ASP A 535 24.97 -0.58 -7.65
N VAL A 536 25.83 -1.25 -6.88
CA VAL A 536 25.49 -2.59 -6.36
C VAL A 536 24.53 -2.38 -5.18
N PRO A 537 23.27 -2.85 -5.24
CA PRO A 537 22.37 -2.79 -4.09
C PRO A 537 23.00 -3.60 -2.95
N ALA A 538 22.97 -3.04 -1.73
CA ALA A 538 23.43 -3.73 -0.53
C ALA A 538 22.57 -4.97 -0.21
#